data_AF-A0A7V8DRB1-F1
#
_entry.id   AF-A0A7V8DRB1-F1
#
_cell.length_a   1.000
_cell.length_b   1.000
_cell.length_c   1.000
_cell.angle_alpha   90.00
_cell.angle_beta   90.00
_cell.angle_gamma   90.00
#
_symmetry.space_group_name_H-M   'P 1'
#
loop_
_entity.id
_entity.type
_entity.pdbx_description
1 polymer ?
#
loop_
_entity_poly.entity_id
_entity_poly.type
_entity_poly.pdbx_seq_one_letter_code
_entity_poly.pdbx_strand_id
1 'polypeptide(L)'
;MDFSSFKKLFAKAIEEALEPACEILKIESPPHKEFELHFNSLENQKLNFESVASHLYHSHQFFHKIIDIMVVAISKKTVTIFVRPSGHGLVTFENTWGPESLGPFKIIKAE
;
A
#
# COMPACT_ATOMS: atom_id res chain seq x y z
N MET A 1 -15.10 -2.86 8.40
CA MET A 1 -14.77 -1.69 7.54
C MET A 1 -15.20 -1.99 6.12
N ASP A 2 -15.87 -1.08 5.42
CA ASP A 2 -16.25 -1.31 4.02
C ASP A 2 -15.09 -1.06 3.03
N PHE A 3 -15.27 -1.47 1.77
CA PHE A 3 -14.22 -1.34 0.75
C PHE A 3 -13.86 0.12 0.45
N SER A 4 -14.82 1.04 0.50
CA SER A 4 -14.56 2.47 0.28
C SER A 4 -13.65 3.07 1.35
N SER A 5 -13.91 2.73 2.61
CA SER A 5 -13.11 3.14 3.76
C SER A 5 -11.72 2.52 3.71
N PHE A 6 -11.62 1.24 3.31
CA PHE A 6 -10.34 0.57 3.08
C PHE A 6 -9.52 1.27 1.99
N LYS A 7 -10.14 1.65 0.86
CA LYS A 7 -9.46 2.40 -0.21
C LYS A 7 -8.94 3.75 0.28
N LYS A 8 -9.72 4.49 1.06
CA LYS A 8 -9.26 5.76 1.64
C LYS A 8 -8.04 5.57 2.54
N LEU A 9 -8.06 4.52 3.37
CA LEU A 9 -6.94 4.20 4.25
C LEU A 9 -5.69 3.78 3.46
N PHE A 10 -5.88 2.99 2.39
CA PHE A 10 -4.80 2.60 1.49
C PHE A 10 -4.20 3.82 0.78
N ALA A 11 -5.03 4.71 0.23
CA ALA A 11 -4.56 5.95 -0.40
C ALA A 11 -3.75 6.82 0.57
N LYS A 12 -4.22 6.95 1.82
CA LYS A 12 -3.49 7.67 2.87
C LYS A 12 -2.12 7.04 3.15
N ALA A 13 -2.06 5.71 3.28
CA ALA A 13 -0.79 5.01 3.50
C ALA A 13 0.19 5.20 2.31
N ILE A 14 -0.32 5.29 1.08
CA ILE A 14 0.49 5.62 -0.10
C ILE A 14 1.03 7.05 -0.04
N GLU A 15 0.20 8.02 0.33
CA GLU A 15 0.63 9.41 0.47
C GLU A 15 1.72 9.57 1.53
N GLU A 16 1.53 8.95 2.71
CA GLU A 16 2.52 8.95 3.78
C GLU A 16 3.83 8.21 3.39
N ALA A 17 3.75 7.20 2.52
CA ALA A 17 4.95 6.53 1.99
C ALA A 17 5.70 7.37 0.95
N LEU A 18 4.97 8.19 0.18
CA LEU A 18 5.54 9.04 -0.88
C LEU A 18 6.19 10.31 -0.34
N GLU A 19 5.64 10.90 0.71
CA GLU A 19 6.09 12.20 1.24
C GLU A 19 7.61 12.25 1.48
N PRO A 20 8.23 11.31 2.22
CA PRO A 20 9.69 11.33 2.42
C PRO A 20 10.48 11.15 1.12
N ALA A 21 9.99 10.31 0.21
CA ALA A 21 10.67 10.01 -1.04
C ALA A 21 10.64 11.21 -2.02
N CYS A 22 9.53 11.94 -2.04
CA CYS A 22 9.40 13.20 -2.78
C CYS A 22 10.28 14.30 -2.19
N GLU A 23 10.38 14.39 -0.86
CA GLU A 23 11.23 15.38 -0.18
C GLU A 23 12.71 15.17 -0.53
N ILE A 24 13.21 13.94 -0.42
CA ILE A 24 14.61 13.58 -0.74
C ILE A 24 14.95 13.94 -2.19
N LEU A 25 14.03 13.69 -3.13
CA LEU A 25 14.25 13.91 -4.56
C LEU A 25 13.84 15.30 -5.04
N LYS A 26 13.33 16.16 -4.16
CA LYS A 26 12.81 17.51 -4.47
C LYS A 26 11.77 17.50 -5.60
N ILE A 27 10.83 16.56 -5.52
CA ILE A 27 9.73 16.41 -6.48
C ILE A 27 8.47 17.04 -5.89
N GLU A 28 7.95 18.08 -6.55
CA GLU A 28 6.77 18.83 -6.08
C GLU A 28 5.45 18.05 -6.22
N SER A 29 5.38 17.12 -7.19
CA SER A 29 4.20 16.27 -7.36
C SER A 29 4.63 14.87 -7.76
N PRO A 30 4.22 13.83 -7.00
CA PRO A 30 4.60 12.46 -7.32
C PRO A 30 4.07 12.12 -8.71
N PRO A 31 4.93 11.60 -9.60
CA PRO A 31 4.53 11.17 -10.93
C PRO A 31 3.44 10.09 -10.90
N HIS A 32 3.01 9.62 -12.09
CA HIS A 32 2.02 8.55 -12.20
C HIS A 32 2.40 7.34 -11.31
N LYS A 33 1.46 6.88 -10.48
CA LYS A 33 1.70 5.82 -9.49
C LYS A 33 1.45 4.46 -10.13
N GLU A 34 2.46 3.61 -10.14
CA GLU A 34 2.37 2.20 -10.52
C GLU A 34 2.64 1.34 -9.29
N PHE A 35 2.00 0.17 -9.23
CA PHE A 35 2.08 -0.69 -8.07
C PHE A 35 2.59 -2.08 -8.45
N GLU A 36 3.56 -2.58 -7.70
CA GLU A 36 4.04 -3.95 -7.76
C GLU A 36 3.42 -4.72 -6.59
N LEU A 37 2.40 -5.53 -6.89
CA LEU A 37 1.72 -6.34 -5.88
C LEU A 37 2.35 -7.73 -5.79
N HIS A 38 3.02 -8.00 -4.68
CA HIS A 38 3.61 -9.30 -4.39
C HIS A 38 2.61 -10.17 -3.62
N PHE A 39 1.63 -10.72 -4.34
CA PHE A 39 0.58 -11.57 -3.78
C PHE A 39 -0.03 -12.48 -4.85
N ASN A 40 -0.40 -13.72 -4.51
CA ASN A 40 -1.16 -14.64 -5.37
C ASN A 40 -0.65 -14.76 -6.83
N SER A 41 0.66 -14.94 -7.03
CA SER A 41 1.29 -15.05 -8.37
C SER A 41 1.22 -13.79 -9.24
N LEU A 42 0.91 -12.63 -8.66
CA LEU A 42 0.93 -11.33 -9.35
C LEU A 42 2.32 -10.66 -9.32
N GLU A 43 3.33 -11.38 -8.84
CA GLU A 43 4.71 -10.93 -8.81
C GLU A 43 5.15 -10.52 -10.24
N ASN A 44 5.81 -9.37 -10.34
CA ASN A 44 6.25 -8.74 -11.59
C ASN A 44 5.16 -8.08 -12.46
N GLN A 45 3.92 -7.97 -11.98
CA GLN A 45 2.88 -7.20 -12.66
C GLN A 45 2.78 -5.78 -12.12
N LYS A 46 2.68 -4.81 -13.03
CA LYS A 46 2.34 -3.43 -12.70
C LYS A 46 0.83 -3.26 -12.72
N LEU A 47 0.27 -2.95 -11.57
CA LEU A 47 -1.16 -2.76 -11.37
C LEU A 47 -1.47 -1.29 -11.10
N ASN A 48 -2.72 -0.92 -11.33
CA ASN A 48 -3.26 0.36 -10.88
C ASN A 48 -3.80 0.25 -9.45
N PHE A 49 -4.08 1.40 -8.84
CA PHE A 49 -4.58 1.49 -7.46
C PHE A 49 -5.84 0.65 -7.20
N GLU A 50 -6.83 0.70 -8.09
CA GLU A 50 -8.11 0.00 -7.91
C GLU A 50 -7.93 -1.52 -7.95
N SER A 51 -7.10 -2.01 -8.87
CA SER A 51 -6.75 -3.43 -8.96
C SER A 51 -6.01 -3.90 -7.70
N VAL A 52 -5.05 -3.14 -7.20
CA VAL A 52 -4.35 -3.53 -5.95
C VAL A 52 -5.32 -3.54 -4.78
N ALA A 53 -6.14 -2.50 -4.62
CA ALA A 53 -7.10 -2.43 -3.53
C ALA A 53 -8.07 -3.62 -3.54
N SER A 54 -8.57 -4.02 -4.71
CA SER A 54 -9.49 -5.16 -4.83
C SER A 54 -8.82 -6.49 -4.50
N HIS A 55 -7.53 -6.67 -4.81
CA HIS A 55 -6.78 -7.87 -4.43
C HIS A 55 -6.46 -7.94 -2.93
N LEU A 56 -6.23 -6.79 -2.28
CA LEU A 56 -5.92 -6.72 -0.85
C LEU A 56 -7.15 -6.79 0.05
N TYR A 57 -8.30 -6.32 -0.43
CA TYR A 57 -9.53 -6.33 0.33
C TYR A 57 -10.19 -7.70 0.26
N HIS A 58 -10.19 -8.42 1.38
CA HIS A 58 -10.81 -9.74 1.45
C HIS A 58 -12.32 -9.65 1.75
N SER A 59 -12.70 -9.01 2.86
CA SER A 59 -14.10 -8.84 3.24
C SER A 59 -14.25 -7.68 4.22
N HIS A 60 -15.50 -7.38 4.61
CA HIS A 60 -15.78 -6.32 5.58
C HIS A 60 -15.38 -6.68 7.03
N GLN A 61 -15.12 -7.97 7.29
CA GLN A 61 -14.81 -8.53 8.61
C GLN A 61 -13.34 -8.90 8.77
N PHE A 62 -12.70 -9.34 7.68
CA PHE A 62 -11.36 -9.91 7.71
C PHE A 62 -10.41 -9.18 6.77
N PHE A 63 -9.23 -8.85 7.29
CA PHE A 63 -8.16 -8.09 6.62
C PHE A 63 -6.84 -8.82 6.78
N HIS A 64 -5.89 -8.57 5.87
CA HIS A 64 -4.50 -8.97 6.09
C HIS A 64 -3.98 -8.32 7.38
N LYS A 65 -3.27 -9.08 8.21
CA LYS A 65 -2.74 -8.54 9.47
C LYS A 65 -1.77 -7.38 9.25
N ILE A 66 -0.88 -7.54 8.27
CA ILE A 66 0.11 -6.54 7.87
C ILE A 66 0.20 -6.54 6.35
N ILE A 67 0.30 -5.36 5.75
CA ILE A 67 0.57 -5.11 4.33
C ILE A 67 1.74 -4.13 4.28
N ASP A 68 2.89 -4.62 3.84
CA ASP A 68 4.09 -3.81 3.64
C ASP A 68 3.88 -2.89 2.43
N ILE A 69 4.18 -1.61 2.59
CA ILE A 69 4.16 -0.59 1.53
C ILE A 69 5.52 0.10 1.49
N MET A 70 6.12 0.19 0.31
CA MET A 70 7.42 0.84 0.12
C MET A 70 7.50 1.52 -1.25
N VAL A 71 8.10 2.69 -1.31
CA VAL A 71 8.48 3.30 -2.59
C VAL A 71 9.81 2.70 -3.03
N VAL A 72 9.83 2.01 -4.17
CA VAL A 72 11.01 1.26 -4.64
C VAL A 72 11.74 1.92 -5.80
N ALA A 73 11.04 2.76 -6.57
CA ALA A 73 11.66 3.52 -7.64
C ALA A 73 10.88 4.80 -7.91
N ILE A 74 11.61 5.88 -8.18
CA ILE A 74 11.03 7.14 -8.66
C ILE A 74 11.75 7.55 -9.94
N SER A 75 10.97 7.87 -10.97
CA SER A 75 11.44 8.44 -12.22
C SER A 75 10.75 9.78 -12.47
N LYS A 76 11.11 10.49 -13.55
CA LYS A 76 10.45 11.75 -13.94
C LYS A 76 8.95 11.58 -14.25
N LYS A 77 8.50 10.37 -14.61
CA LYS A 77 7.13 10.11 -15.10
C LYS A 77 6.35 9.14 -14.24
N THR A 78 7.03 8.28 -13.48
CA THR A 78 6.39 7.24 -12.67
C THR A 78 7.02 7.10 -11.29
N VAL A 79 6.19 6.76 -10.30
CA VAL A 79 6.64 6.20 -9.01
C VAL A 79 6.17 4.76 -8.94
N THR A 80 7.08 3.86 -8.61
CA THR A 80 6.77 2.44 -8.38
C THR A 80 6.68 2.18 -6.89
N ILE A 81 5.52 1.67 -6.49
CA ILE A 81 5.18 1.37 -5.11
C ILE A 81 5.10 -0.15 -4.97
N PHE A 82 5.96 -0.71 -4.15
CA PHE A 82 5.88 -2.10 -3.73
C PHE A 82 4.79 -2.28 -2.67
N VAL A 83 3.97 -3.30 -2.85
CA VAL A 83 2.88 -3.67 -1.93
C VAL A 83 2.89 -5.17 -1.70
N ARG A 84 2.93 -5.60 -0.43
CA ARG A 84 2.93 -7.02 -0.08
C ARG A 84 2.15 -7.31 1.20
N PRO A 85 1.05 -8.08 1.14
CA PRO A 85 0.50 -8.71 2.33
C PRO A 85 1.54 -9.60 3.01
N SER A 86 1.79 -9.38 4.29
CA SER A 86 2.52 -10.34 5.12
C SER A 86 1.84 -11.70 5.07
N GLY A 87 2.63 -12.79 5.09
CA GLY A 87 2.12 -14.17 5.10
C GLY A 87 1.38 -14.57 6.39
N HIS A 88 0.97 -13.60 7.22
CA HIS A 88 0.13 -13.83 8.37
C HIS A 88 -1.31 -14.15 7.92
N GLY A 89 -2.05 -14.84 8.80
CA GLY A 89 -3.48 -15.08 8.60
C GLY A 89 -4.30 -13.79 8.57
N LEU A 90 -5.54 -13.92 8.10
CA LEU A 90 -6.52 -12.83 8.13
C LEU A 90 -7.00 -12.60 9.56
N VAL A 91 -7.26 -11.34 9.90
CA VAL A 91 -7.65 -10.88 11.24
C VAL A 91 -8.76 -9.84 11.14
N THR A 92 -9.44 -9.56 12.25
CA THR A 92 -10.34 -8.39 12.33
C THR A 92 -9.53 -7.09 12.29
N PHE A 93 -10.18 -5.97 11.98
CA PHE A 93 -9.48 -4.69 11.80
C PHE A 93 -8.70 -4.27 13.06
N GLU A 94 -9.27 -4.49 14.25
CA GLU A 94 -8.70 -4.15 15.56
C GLU A 94 -7.41 -4.93 15.86
N ASN A 95 -7.17 -6.03 15.13
CA ASN A 95 -6.02 -6.90 15.29
C ASN A 95 -4.96 -6.72 14.19
N THR A 96 -5.13 -5.70 13.34
CA THR A 96 -4.14 -5.32 12.31
C THR A 96 -2.88 -4.70 12.93
N TRP A 97 -1.86 -4.43 12.13
CA TRP A 97 -0.59 -3.84 12.58
C TRP A 97 -0.74 -2.52 13.36
N GLY A 98 -1.63 -1.64 12.91
CA GLY A 98 -1.85 -0.32 13.49
C GLY A 98 -3.33 0.09 13.42
N PRO A 99 -4.24 -0.57 14.17
CA PRO A 99 -5.68 -0.33 14.07
C PRO A 99 -6.08 1.13 14.31
N GLU A 100 -5.37 1.83 15.19
CA GLU A 100 -5.60 3.25 15.51
C GLU A 100 -4.94 4.23 14.51
N SER A 101 -4.21 3.73 13.52
CA SER A 101 -3.48 4.55 12.54
C SER A 101 -3.82 4.17 11.10
N LEU A 102 -2.98 3.36 10.45
CA LEU A 102 -3.11 2.93 9.06
C LEU A 102 -3.67 1.50 8.92
N GLY A 103 -4.21 0.94 10.01
CA GLY A 103 -4.75 -0.42 10.05
C GLY A 103 -3.70 -1.45 9.62
N PRO A 104 -3.94 -2.19 8.52
CA PRO A 104 -3.00 -3.21 8.07
C PRO A 104 -1.74 -2.64 7.42
N PHE A 105 -1.73 -1.37 7.00
CA PHE A 105 -0.65 -0.83 6.18
C PHE A 105 0.56 -0.43 7.02
N LYS A 106 1.70 -1.04 6.74
CA LYS A 106 2.99 -0.73 7.35
C LYS A 106 3.90 -0.08 6.30
N ILE A 107 4.25 1.17 6.54
CA ILE A 107 5.16 1.90 5.65
C ILE A 107 6.60 1.50 5.98
N ILE A 108 7.31 1.02 4.96
CA ILE A 108 8.75 0.76 5.02
C ILE A 108 9.43 1.94 4.32
N LYS A 109 10.24 2.67 5.08
CA LYS A 109 11.04 3.76 4.55
C LYS A 109 12.36 3.18 4.02
N ALA A 110 12.73 3.53 2.80
CA ALA A 110 14.07 3.27 2.31
C ALA A 110 15.04 4.22 3.05
N GLU A 111 16.17 3.68 3.51
CA GLU A 111 17.29 4.45 4.09
C GLU A 111 18.18 5.05 2.99
#